data_AF-A0A3D5CGT8-F1
#
_entry.id   AF-A0A3D5CGT8-F1
#
_cell.length_a   1.000
_cell.length_b   1.000
_cell.length_c   1.000
_cell.angle_alpha   90.00
_cell.angle_beta   90.00
_cell.angle_gamma   90.00
#
_symmetry.space_group_name_H-M   'P 1'
#
loop_
_entity.id
_entity.type
_entity.pdbx_description
1 polymer ?
#
loop_
_entity_poly.entity_id
_entity_poly.type
_entity_poly.pdbx_seq_one_letter_code
_entity_poly.pdbx_strand_id
1 'polypeptide(L)'
;IAAVLATIAVMIILDNLTQIVFGPEVRRFDSGLPDITWQIGGITLRLIDVVILVTSVTLMLVLAGVLRYSKLGRAIRATSQDREAAAQMGVPVAR
;
A
#
# COMPACT_ATOMS: atom_id res chain seq x y z
N ILE A 1 33.52 6.18 7.48
CA ILE A 1 33.73 6.12 6.01
C ILE A 1 33.76 4.68 5.51
N ALA A 2 34.58 3.79 6.08
CA ALA A 2 34.60 2.36 5.73
C ALA A 2 33.22 1.67 5.79
N ALA A 3 32.40 1.97 6.81
CA ALA A 3 31.05 1.42 6.94
C ALA A 3 30.10 1.83 5.80
N VAL A 4 30.19 3.08 5.32
CA VAL A 4 29.36 3.58 4.21
C VAL A 4 29.79 2.93 2.89
N LEU A 5 31.10 2.77 2.68
CA LEU A 5 31.62 2.05 1.52
C LEU A 5 31.15 0.59 1.50
N ALA A 6 31.14 -0.06 2.66
CA ALA A 6 30.65 -1.43 2.82
C ALA A 6 29.16 -1.56 2.49
N THR A 7 28.31 -0.63 2.95
CA THR A 7 26.88 -0.66 2.61
C THR A 7 26.61 -0.44 1.13
N ILE A 8 27.37 0.45 0.48
CA ILE A 8 27.27 0.67 -0.97
C ILE A 8 27.72 -0.59 -1.74
N ALA A 9 28.81 -1.22 -1.32
CA ALA A 9 29.28 -2.47 -1.94
C ALA A 9 28.22 -3.58 -1.82
N VAL A 10 27.62 -3.75 -0.63
CA VAL A 10 26.55 -4.72 -0.40
C VAL A 10 25.32 -4.42 -1.27
N MET A 11 24.93 -3.15 -1.39
CA MET A 11 23.83 -2.72 -2.26
C MET A 11 24.09 -3.10 -3.73
N ILE A 12 25.29 -2.82 -4.26
CA ILE A 12 25.65 -3.14 -5.64
C ILE A 12 25.63 -4.66 -5.87
N ILE A 13 26.17 -5.44 -4.92
CA ILE A 13 26.15 -6.91 -5.01
C ILE A 13 24.71 -7.43 -5.02
N LEU A 14 23.86 -6.94 -4.14
CA LEU A 14 22.44 -7.31 -4.07
C LEU A 14 21.69 -6.95 -5.36
N ASP A 15 21.93 -5.76 -5.90
CA ASP A 15 21.29 -5.33 -7.14
C ASP A 15 21.70 -6.20 -8.33
N ASN A 16 23.00 -6.49 -8.48
CA ASN A 16 23.48 -7.39 -9.53
C ASN A 16 22.97 -8.83 -9.37
N LEU A 17 22.95 -9.36 -8.14
CA LEU A 17 22.37 -10.69 -7.87
C LEU A 17 20.89 -10.73 -8.23
N THR A 18 20.15 -9.68 -7.90
CA THR A 18 18.72 -9.57 -8.23
C THR A 18 18.54 -9.52 -9.74
N GLN A 19 19.35 -8.74 -10.47
CA GLN A 19 19.31 -8.69 -11.94
C GLN A 19 19.64 -10.04 -12.59
N ILE A 20 20.56 -10.84 -12.02
CA ILE A 20 20.86 -12.18 -12.55
C ILE A 20 19.71 -13.16 -12.30
N VAL A 21 19.09 -13.13 -11.11
CA VAL A 21 18.01 -14.05 -10.74
C VAL A 21 16.69 -13.69 -11.41
N PHE A 22 16.36 -12.40 -11.51
CA PHE A 22 15.06 -11.91 -12.00
C PHE A 22 15.11 -11.32 -13.41
N GLY A 23 16.30 -11.13 -13.98
CA GLY A 23 16.54 -10.47 -15.27
C GLY A 23 16.89 -8.98 -15.09
N PRO A 24 17.82 -8.42 -15.91
CA PRO A 24 18.21 -7.01 -15.87
C PRO A 24 17.15 -6.07 -16.48
N GLU A 25 16.12 -6.66 -17.08
CA GLU A 25 14.99 -5.93 -17.58
C GLU A 25 14.23 -5.39 -16.38
N VAL A 26 14.27 -4.07 -16.17
CA VAL A 26 13.19 -3.36 -15.48
C VAL A 26 11.95 -3.74 -16.26
N ARG A 27 11.30 -4.83 -15.85
CA ARG A 27 9.98 -5.17 -16.34
C ARG A 27 9.17 -3.95 -15.98
N ARG A 28 8.96 -3.06 -16.96
CA ARG A 28 7.75 -2.26 -17.00
C ARG A 28 6.70 -3.30 -16.66
N PHE A 29 6.07 -3.14 -15.53
CA PHE A 29 4.94 -3.98 -15.19
C PHE A 29 4.00 -3.80 -16.38
N ASP A 30 4.08 -4.73 -17.34
CA ASP A 30 3.03 -5.02 -18.30
C ASP A 30 1.95 -5.60 -17.41
N SER A 31 1.31 -4.72 -16.64
CA SER A 31 -0.09 -4.90 -16.34
C SER A 31 -0.68 -5.28 -17.69
N GLY A 32 -1.29 -6.45 -17.85
CA GLY A 32 -1.89 -6.89 -19.11
C GLY A 32 -3.05 -5.99 -19.60
N LEU A 33 -3.03 -4.73 -19.18
CA LEU A 33 -3.81 -3.59 -19.56
C LEU A 33 -3.06 -2.86 -20.70
N PRO A 34 -3.75 -2.47 -21.77
CA PRO A 34 -3.12 -1.74 -22.86
C PRO A 34 -2.48 -0.44 -22.35
N ASP A 35 -1.30 -0.11 -22.88
CA ASP A 35 -0.46 1.05 -22.54
C ASP A 35 -1.08 2.36 -23.07
N ILE A 36 -2.35 2.60 -22.72
CA ILE A 36 -3.12 3.77 -23.13
C ILE A 36 -2.62 4.93 -22.27
N THR A 37 -1.92 5.84 -22.94
CA THR A 37 -1.39 7.06 -22.35
C THR A 37 -2.14 8.24 -22.94
N TRP A 38 -2.87 8.97 -22.09
CA TRP A 38 -3.52 10.22 -22.47
C TRP A 38 -2.61 11.38 -22.10
N GLN A 39 -2.20 12.17 -23.08
CA GLN A 39 -1.47 13.41 -22.85
C GLN A 39 -2.49 14.57 -22.90
N ILE A 40 -2.77 15.18 -21.76
CA ILE A 40 -3.67 16.34 -21.67
C ILE A 40 -2.87 17.48 -21.03
N GLY A 41 -2.63 18.55 -21.78
CA GLY A 41 -2.02 19.78 -21.26
C GLY A 41 -0.61 19.65 -20.68
N GLY A 42 0.18 18.67 -21.14
CA GLY A 42 1.54 18.41 -20.63
C GLY A 42 1.61 17.42 -19.47
N ILE A 43 0.46 16.87 -19.03
CA ILE A 43 0.40 15.81 -18.03
C ILE A 43 0.19 14.48 -18.76
N THR A 44 1.11 13.55 -18.52
CA THR A 44 1.03 12.18 -19.02
C THR A 44 0.19 11.36 -18.06
N LEU A 45 -1.06 11.09 -18.41
CA LEU A 45 -1.95 10.24 -17.63
C LEU A 45 -1.91 8.82 -18.21
N ARG A 46 -1.34 7.86 -17.49
CA ARG A 46 -1.36 6.46 -17.92
C ARG A 46 -2.59 5.75 -17.36
N LEU A 47 -3.14 4.80 -18.11
CA LEU A 47 -4.27 3.99 -17.65
C LEU A 47 -4.00 3.33 -16.29
N ILE A 48 -2.77 2.88 -16.04
CA ILE A 48 -2.38 2.31 -14.75
C ILE A 48 -2.51 3.31 -13.59
N ASP A 49 -2.24 4.60 -13.80
CA ASP A 49 -2.35 5.62 -12.75
C ASP A 49 -3.82 5.81 -12.37
N VAL A 50 -4.72 5.76 -13.36
CA VAL A 50 -6.18 5.79 -13.15
C VAL A 50 -6.64 4.55 -12.40
N VAL A 51 -6.17 3.37 -12.78
CA VAL A 51 -6.53 2.10 -12.12
C VAL A 51 -6.06 2.10 -10.66
N ILE A 52 -4.85 2.58 -10.38
CA ILE A 52 -4.33 2.72 -9.00
C ILE A 52 -5.21 3.69 -8.19
N LEU A 53 -5.59 4.82 -8.79
CA LEU A 53 -6.45 5.80 -8.13
C LEU A 53 -7.82 5.19 -7.81
N VAL A 54 -8.47 4.55 -8.77
CA VAL A 54 -9.78 3.89 -8.57
C VAL A 54 -9.69 2.79 -7.51
N THR A 55 -8.65 1.96 -7.57
CA THR A 55 -8.46 0.84 -6.63
C THR A 55 -8.24 1.34 -5.21
N SER A 56 -7.38 2.35 -5.02
CA SER A 56 -7.10 2.92 -3.71
C SER A 56 -8.33 3.61 -3.10
N VAL A 57 -9.08 4.40 -3.89
CA VAL A 57 -10.33 5.01 -3.45
C VAL A 57 -11.36 3.94 -3.10
N THR A 58 -11.49 2.89 -3.92
CA THR A 58 -12.41 1.78 -3.65
C THR A 58 -12.05 1.09 -2.33
N LEU A 59 -10.77 0.79 -2.10
CA LEU A 59 -10.29 0.20 -0.84
C LEU A 59 -10.59 1.11 0.36
N MET A 60 -10.35 2.41 0.22
CA MET A 60 -10.65 3.38 1.28
C MET A 60 -12.15 3.40 1.59
N LEU A 61 -13.01 3.41 0.58
CA LEU A 61 -14.47 3.38 0.75
C LEU A 61 -14.95 2.07 1.37
N VAL A 62 -14.40 0.93 0.94
CA VAL A 62 -14.71 -0.38 1.51
C VAL A 62 -14.30 -0.41 2.98
N LEU A 63 -13.08 0.00 3.30
CA LEU A 63 -12.59 0.04 4.67
C LEU A 63 -13.44 1.00 5.53
N ALA A 64 -13.74 2.20 5.03
CA ALA A 64 -14.62 3.15 5.72
C ALA A 64 -16.02 2.58 5.93
N GLY A 65 -16.56 1.84 4.95
CA GLY A 65 -17.83 1.13 5.04
C GLY A 65 -17.78 0.04 6.11
N VAL A 66 -16.73 -0.78 6.12
CA VAL A 66 -16.49 -1.80 7.16
C VAL A 66 -16.43 -1.13 8.54
N LEU A 67 -15.68 -0.04 8.70
CA LEU A 67 -15.60 0.67 9.97
C LEU A 67 -16.94 1.30 10.38
N ARG A 68 -17.74 1.78 9.43
CA ARG A 68 -19.02 2.44 9.71
C ARG A 68 -20.13 1.46 10.05
N TYR A 69 -20.22 0.35 9.32
CA TYR A 69 -21.35 -0.58 9.35
C TYR A 69 -21.07 -1.92 10.03
N SER A 70 -19.81 -2.35 10.15
CA SER A 70 -19.50 -3.63 10.81
C SER A 70 -19.49 -3.52 12.34
N LYS A 71 -19.81 -4.63 13.01
CA LYS A 71 -19.68 -4.77 14.48
C LYS A 71 -18.24 -4.55 14.95
N LEU A 72 -17.25 -4.97 14.15
CA LEU A 72 -15.82 -4.71 14.39
C LEU A 72 -15.53 -3.20 14.40
N GLY A 73 -16.08 -2.45 13.44
CA GLY A 73 -15.93 -1.00 13.35
C GLY A 73 -16.57 -0.22 14.50
N ARG A 74 -17.65 -0.75 15.09
CA ARG A 74 -18.23 -0.22 16.34
C ARG A 74 -17.33 -0.50 17.54
N ALA A 75 -16.75 -1.69 17.63
CA ALA A 75 -15.79 -2.02 18.69
C ALA A 75 -14.55 -1.12 18.61
N ILE A 76 -13.94 -0.95 17.43
CA ILE A 76 -12.77 -0.08 17.23
C ILE A 76 -13.04 1.36 17.69
N ARG A 77 -14.21 1.93 17.36
CA ARG A 77 -14.61 3.28 17.80
C ARG A 77 -14.98 3.38 19.27
N ALA A 78 -15.42 2.30 19.90
CA ALA A 78 -15.65 2.24 21.34
C ALA A 78 -14.31 2.23 22.09
N THR A 79 -13.34 1.44 21.62
CA THR A 79 -12.01 1.34 22.22
C THR A 79 -11.16 2.60 22.03
N SER A 80 -11.37 3.36 20.95
CA SER A 80 -10.63 4.60 20.71
C SER A 80 -11.12 5.78 21.56
N GLN A 81 -12.35 5.71 22.10
CA GLN A 81 -12.91 6.75 22.98
C GLN A 81 -12.46 6.54 24.42
N ASP A 82 -12.63 5.32 24.94
CA ASP A 82 -12.11 4.94 26.26
C ASP A 82 -12.01 3.41 26.32
N ARG A 83 -10.77 2.90 26.42
CA ARG A 83 -10.49 1.47 26.44
C ARG A 83 -11.00 0.81 27.74
N GLU A 84 -11.00 1.53 28.86
CA GLU A 84 -11.45 1.03 30.16
C GLU A 84 -12.98 0.97 30.22
N ALA A 85 -13.66 2.02 29.75
CA ALA A 85 -15.12 2.04 29.67
C ALA A 85 -15.65 0.99 28.66
N ALA A 86 -14.96 0.81 27.53
CA ALA A 86 -15.33 -0.22 26.55
C ALA A 86 -15.29 -1.64 27.13
N ALA A 87 -14.32 -1.94 28.01
CA ALA A 87 -14.21 -3.21 28.71
C ALA A 87 -15.41 -3.46 29.64
N GLN A 88 -15.85 -2.43 30.38
CA GLN A 88 -16.99 -2.53 31.30
C GLN A 88 -18.33 -2.68 30.58
N MET A 89 -18.44 -2.20 29.34
CA MET A 89 -19.63 -2.34 28.49
C MET A 89 -19.72 -3.67 27.73
N GLY A 90 -18.84 -4.64 28.04
CA GLY A 90 -18.85 -5.97 27.43
C GLY A 90 -18.32 -6.00 25.99
N VAL A 91 -17.65 -4.93 25.53
CA VAL A 91 -16.93 -4.96 24.25
C VAL A 91 -15.62 -5.72 24.47
N PRO A 92 -15.33 -6.77 23.68
CA PRO A 92 -14.11 -7.54 23.82
C PRO A 92 -12.90 -6.70 23.39
N VAL A 93 -12.32 -5.97 24.35
CA VAL A 93 -10.99 -5.37 24.23
C VAL A 93 -9.97 -6.47 24.46
N ALA A 94 -9.20 -6.82 23.42
CA ALA A 94 -8.02 -7.66 23.59
C ALA A 94 -7.11 -6.99 24.62
N ARG A 95 -6.70 -7.75 25.65
CA ARG A 95 -5.95 -7.29 26.83
C ARG A 95 -4.65 -6.60 26.41
#